data_AF-A0A522KRQ4-F1
#
_entry.id   AF-A0A522KRQ4-F1
#
_cell.length_a   1.000
_cell.length_b   1.000
_cell.length_c   1.000
_cell.angle_alpha   90.00
_cell.angle_beta   90.00
_cell.angle_gamma   90.00
#
_symmetry.space_group_name_H-M   'P 1'
#
loop_
_entity.id
_entity.type
_entity.pdbx_description
1 polymer ?
#
loop_
_entity_poly.entity_id
_entity_poly.type
_entity_poly.pdbx_seq_one_letter_code
_entity_poly.pdbx_strand_id
1 'polypeptide(L)' 'MLRWLIAILILANLAAFAAISGVFGPTPASGMRVSHPLNRQIHPERLTVRPILPSESVDVPLVGGPIAEPPVEASSLAQ' A
#
# COMPACT_ATOMS: atom_id res chain seq x y z
N MET A 1 -14.67 2.75 56.82
CA MET A 1 -14.88 3.59 55.61
C MET A 1 -14.14 3.05 54.38
N LEU A 2 -12.87 2.64 54.50
CA LEU A 2 -12.08 2.09 53.38
C LEU A 2 -12.69 0.85 52.71
N ARG A 3 -13.30 -0.07 53.49
CA ARG A 3 -13.94 -1.30 52.98
C ARG A 3 -15.03 -1.00 51.93
N TRP A 4 -15.81 0.05 52.15
CA TRP A 4 -16.85 0.50 51.20
C TRP A 4 -16.25 1.11 49.95
N LEU A 5 -15.18 1.89 50.09
CA LEU A 5 -14.46 2.49 48.97
C LEU A 5 -13.83 1.40 48.06
N ILE A 6 -13.26 0.36 48.66
CA ILE A 6 -12.75 -0.82 47.95
C ILE A 6 -13.88 -1.54 47.21
N ALA A 7 -15.01 -1.79 47.86
CA ALA A 7 -16.16 -2.46 47.24
C ALA A 7 -16.68 -1.70 46.02
N ILE A 8 -16.79 -0.36 46.11
CA ILE A 8 -17.19 0.50 45.00
C ILE A 8 -16.18 0.43 43.86
N LEU A 9 -14.87 0.48 44.17
CA LEU A 9 -13.83 0.36 43.15
C LEU A 9 -13.91 -0.97 42.39
N ILE A 10 -14.11 -2.07 43.12
CA ILE A 10 -14.25 -3.39 42.50
C ILE A 10 -15.46 -3.42 41.56
N LEU A 11 -16.61 -2.89 42.02
CA LEU A 11 -17.84 -2.88 41.23
C LEU A 11 -17.70 -2.03 39.96
N ALA A 12 -17.07 -0.85 40.07
CA ALA A 12 -16.80 0.03 38.93
C ALA A 12 -15.88 -0.62 37.90
N ASN A 13 -14.83 -1.32 38.34
CA ASN A 13 -13.92 -2.04 37.44
C ASN A 13 -14.62 -3.22 36.74
N LEU A 14 -15.47 -3.95 37.46
CA LEU A 14 -16.26 -5.03 36.87
C LEU A 14 -17.21 -4.50 35.79
N ALA A 15 -17.88 -3.37 36.06
CA ALA A 15 -18.75 -2.72 35.09
C ALA A 15 -17.98 -2.25 33.84
N ALA A 16 -16.80 -1.64 34.03
CA ALA A 16 -15.93 -1.23 32.92
C ALA A 16 -15.47 -2.43 32.08
N PHE A 17 -15.09 -3.53 32.73
CA PHE A 17 -14.69 -4.76 32.05
C PHE A 17 -15.84 -5.35 31.22
N ALA A 18 -17.06 -5.40 31.77
CA ALA A 18 -18.25 -5.88 31.07
C ALA A 18 -18.58 -5.00 29.84
N ALA A 19 -18.43 -3.68 29.96
CA ALA A 19 -18.63 -2.74 28.87
C ALA A 19 -17.65 -2.94 27.71
N ILE A 20 -16.36 -3.13 28.01
CA ILE A 20 -15.33 -3.37 26.99
C ILE A 20 -15.45 -4.77 26.37
N SER A 21 -15.91 -5.76 27.15
CA SER A 21 -16.09 -7.14 26.68
C SER A 21 -17.31 -7.33 25.78
N GLY A 22 -18.11 -6.28 25.54
CA GLY A 22 -19.28 -6.33 24.68
C GLY A 22 -20.50 -7.02 25.30
N VAL A 23 -20.58 -7.09 26.63
CA VAL A 23 -21.75 -7.66 27.34
C VAL A 23 -23.03 -6.83 27.04
N PHE A 24 -22.88 -5.55 26.75
CA PHE A 24 -23.99 -4.64 26.40
C PHE A 24 -24.25 -4.53 24.89
N GLY A 25 -23.68 -5.45 24.10
CA GLY A 25 -23.78 -5.43 22.64
C GLY A 25 -22.44 -5.13 21.97
N PRO A 26 -22.40 -5.08 20.63
CA PRO A 26 -21.18 -4.85 19.88
C PRO A 26 -20.55 -3.53 20.34
N THR A 27 -19.30 -3.59 20.80
CA THR A 27 -18.52 -2.41 21.14
C THR A 27 -18.55 -1.46 19.94
N PRO A 28 -18.79 -0.15 20.12
CA PRO A 28 -18.76 0.81 19.02
C PRO A 28 -17.43 0.64 18.31
N ALA A 29 -17.50 0.05 17.12
CA ALA A 29 -16.35 -0.50 16.43
C ALA A 29 -15.28 0.58 16.31
N SER A 30 -14.04 0.25 16.67
CA SER A 30 -12.87 1.00 16.19
C SER A 30 -12.73 0.75 14.69
N GLY A 31 -13.59 1.43 13.93
CA GLY A 31 -13.66 1.43 12.48
C GLY A 31 -14.29 0.18 11.88
N MET A 32 -14.98 0.38 10.75
CA MET A 32 -15.00 -0.62 9.69
C MET A 32 -13.54 -1.00 9.43
N ARG A 33 -13.09 -2.15 9.95
CA ARG A 33 -11.98 -2.84 9.30
C ARG A 33 -12.46 -3.00 7.87
N VAL A 34 -11.82 -2.29 6.94
CA VAL A 34 -12.03 -2.47 5.51
C VAL A 34 -11.51 -3.86 5.20
N SER A 35 -12.31 -4.87 5.52
CA SER A 35 -12.02 -6.29 5.33
C SER A 35 -12.61 -6.78 4.01
N HIS A 36 -12.69 -5.89 3.03
CA HIS A 36 -12.78 -6.31 1.65
C HIS A 36 -11.47 -5.92 1.00
N PRO A 37 -10.59 -6.88 0.64
CA PRO A 37 -9.62 -6.58 -0.39
C PRO A 37 -10.41 -6.02 -1.57
N LEU A 38 -9.89 -4.95 -2.14
CA LEU A 38 -10.45 -4.18 -3.23
C LEU A 38 -10.41 -5.00 -4.54
N ASN A 39 -10.83 -6.26 -4.49
CA ASN A 39 -10.87 -7.23 -5.58
C ASN A 39 -12.03 -6.95 -6.56
N ARG A 40 -12.45 -5.69 -6.63
CA ARG A 40 -13.42 -5.15 -7.59
C ARG A 40 -12.92 -3.90 -8.30
N GLN A 41 -11.69 -3.44 -8.03
CA GLN A 41 -11.11 -2.33 -8.80
C GLN A 41 -10.41 -2.79 -10.07
N ILE A 42 -9.99 -4.06 -10.12
CA ILE A 42 -9.37 -4.64 -11.30
C ILE A 42 -10.40 -5.57 -11.91
N HIS A 43 -10.91 -5.18 -13.09
CA HIS A 43 -11.77 -5.98 -13.94
C HIS A 43 -10.89 -6.62 -15.02
N PRO A 44 -10.24 -7.78 -14.75
CA PRO A 44 -9.36 -8.42 -15.72
C PRO A 44 -10.07 -8.73 -17.04
N GLU A 45 -11.38 -8.97 -17.00
CA GLU A 45 -12.23 -9.17 -18.18
C GLU A 45 -12.37 -7.92 -19.07
N ARG A 46 -12.03 -6.73 -18.55
CA ARG A 46 -12.01 -5.48 -19.32
C ARG A 46 -10.61 -5.11 -19.81
N LEU A 47 -9.57 -5.87 -19.45
CA LEU A 47 -8.22 -5.65 -19.93
C LEU A 47 -8.07 -6.25 -21.33
N THR A 48 -7.87 -5.40 -22.32
CA THR A 48 -7.55 -5.85 -23.69
C THR A 48 -6.05 -5.77 -23.90
N VAL A 49 -5.42 -6.90 -24.20
CA VAL A 49 -3.98 -6.97 -24.52
C VAL A 49 -3.81 -6.80 -26.03
N ARG A 50 -3.01 -5.82 -26.46
CA ARG A 50 -2.60 -5.65 -27.85
C ARG A 50 -1.08 -5.79 -27.93
N PRO A 51 -0.55 -6.60 -28.87
CA PRO A 51 0.89 -6.61 -29.11
C PRO A 51 1.34 -5.22 -29.57
N ILE A 52 2.43 -4.73 -28.99
CA ILE A 52 3.08 -3.49 -29.43
C ILE A 52 3.98 -3.85 -30.61
N LEU A 53 3.78 -3.20 -31.75
CA LEU A 53 4.67 -3.36 -32.90
C LEU A 53 6.04 -2.75 -32.57
N PRO A 54 7.16 -3.30 -33.08
CA PRO A 54 8.49 -2.73 -32.84
C PRO A 54 8.61 -1.26 -33.21
N SER A 55 7.82 -0.79 -34.19
CA SER A 55 7.74 0.61 -34.62
C SER A 55 7.03 1.54 -33.63
N GLU A 56 6.27 1.00 -32.68
CA GLU A 56 5.49 1.75 -31.67
C GLU A 56 6.17 1.74 -30.28
N SER A 57 7.30 1.05 -30.13
CA SER A 57 8.03 0.94 -28.86
C SER A 57 9.08 2.05 -28.75
N VAL A 58 9.02 2.82 -27.66
CA VAL A 58 9.97 3.91 -27.34
C VAL A 58 11.32 3.37 -26.87
N ASP A 59 11.34 2.14 -26.33
CA ASP A 59 12.50 1.53 -25.69
C ASP A 59 12.94 0.25 -26.42
N VAL A 60 12.97 0.22 -27.76
CA VAL A 60 13.58 -0.92 -28.47
C VAL A 60 15.09 -0.87 -28.20
N PRO A 61 15.66 -1.81 -27.42
CA PRO A 61 17.10 -1.85 -27.28
C PRO A 61 17.69 -2.31 -28.62
N LEU A 62 18.39 -1.43 -29.31
CA LEU A 62 19.19 -1.80 -30.49
C LEU A 62 20.41 -2.60 -30.03
N VAL A 63 20.25 -3.91 -29.84
CA VAL A 63 21.35 -4.79 -29.45
C VAL A 63 22.18 -5.14 -30.70
N GLY A 64 23.44 -4.71 -30.74
CA GLY A 64 24.42 -5.10 -31.76
C GLY A 64 24.59 -4.15 -32.95
N GLY A 65 24.00 -2.94 -32.92
CA GLY A 65 24.30 -1.90 -33.90
C GLY A 65 25.70 -1.31 -33.71
N PRO A 66 26.38 -0.82 -34.77
CA PRO A 66 27.65 -0.12 -34.62
C PRO A 66 27.47 1.10 -33.71
N ILE A 67 28.30 1.21 -32.68
CA ILE A 67 28.33 2.38 -31.80
C ILE A 67 28.76 3.56 -32.69
N ALA A 68 27.90 4.56 -32.82
CA ALA A 68 28.28 5.80 -33.51
C ALA A 68 29.49 6.39 -32.81
N GLU A 69 30.56 6.65 -33.56
CA GLU A 69 31.77 7.26 -33.02
C GLU A 69 31.39 8.60 -32.37
N PRO A 70 31.70 8.79 -31.07
CA PRO A 70 31.42 10.07 -30.43
C PRO A 70 32.22 11.17 -31.16
N PRO A 71 31.65 12.38 -31.33
CA PRO A 71 32.37 13.51 -31.91
C PRO A 71 33.42 13.98 -30.88
N VAL A 72 34.56 13.29 -30.85
CA VAL A 72 35.71 13.68 -30.04
C VAL A 72 36.45 14.75 -30.83
N GLU A 73 36.14 16.01 -30.56
CA GLU A 73 36.94 17.16 -31.01
C GLU A 73 38.26 17.18 -30.24
N ALA A 74 39.21 16.34 -30.66
CA ALA A 74 40.57 16.37 -30.14
C ALA A 74 41.28 17.62 -30.68
N SER A 75 41.49 18.61 -29.83
CA SER A 75 42.29 19.79 -30.18
C SER A 75 43.75 19.38 -30.38
N SER A 76 44.33 19.71 -31.53
CA SER A 76 45.75 19.47 -31.81
C SER A 76 46.61 20.32 -30.88
N LEU A 77 47.45 19.67 -30.06
CA LEU A 77 48.52 20.35 -29.33
C LEU A 77 49.53 20.89 -30.36
N ALA A 78 49.61 22.21 -30.49
CA ALA A 78 50.66 22.85 -31.26
C ALA A 78 52.01 22.60 -30.57
N GLN A 79 52.96 22.07 -31.34
CA GLN A 79 54.33 21.81 -30.89
C GLN A 79 55.25 22.96 -31.31
#